data_AF-A0A235B519-F1
#
_entry.id   AF-A0A235B519-F1
#
_cell.length_a   1.000
_cell.length_b   1.000
_cell.length_c   1.000
_cell.angle_alpha   90.00
_cell.angle_beta   90.00
_cell.angle_gamma   90.00
#
_symmetry.space_group_name_H-M   'P 1'
#
loop_
_entity.id
_entity.type
_entity.pdbx_description
1 polymer ?
#
loop_
_entity_poly.entity_id
_entity_poly.type
_entity_poly.pdbx_seq_one_letter_code
_entity_poly.pdbx_strand_id
1 'polypeptide(L)'
;METNSVFLTYFVLGFMVSSLTIAFIMLMKKVFQKQLSAKWQYNLWFLLLIALTLPFISRHLFNYENHIGFFEANHSNKIEAPTNAAGDHLIQNVNWLQDFTISVNRSAPDLLNIAIAGIWMAGVLVFSVLTIQAWFKIKDIKSNTFEVKNKEVRLLFEQCKLDLNISRNINVGVSPLVKSPMTFGLFKTYIVLPIHFEEWLSMKDIKYIFLHELNHYKYKDILTNYLIVVYQILYWFHPLVWIAFKEMRLDREIACDIAVLHSLDEHCYSEYGNTIIHVVDRVSQTRNFILANQLNSSKEQIKRRIEKIASFTTESKLLNLKSIAIFTLAGGFVASQIPFISVMAEDQTRYDFKSEQTVYEDLSEHFAGFEGSFVLYDMQADQYRIYNENKSILRVSPDSTYKIYIALFALESNVITREHSTLKWNGIQYPYDAWNMDRNLFIAMHHSVNWYFQDLDKRIQRNDMQAFLKQIGYGNTDLSGGIGQYWIESSLKISPVEQVQLLKAFYTNQFGFKEKHVQTVKDTIRLEEKAGVQLSGKTGTGAVNNKNINGWFIGYVETKENTYFFATNIQNEDNTYGSMAAEITLSILRDKGIY
;
A
#
# COMPACT_ATOMS: atom_id res chain seq x y z
N MET A 1 -1.21 14.58 9.55
CA MET A 1 -1.31 14.77 8.08
C MET A 1 -0.13 14.08 7.39
N GLU A 2 -0.24 12.79 7.07
CA GLU A 2 0.84 12.01 6.40
C GLU A 2 0.30 11.02 5.34
N THR A 3 -0.79 11.35 4.66
CA THR A 3 -1.36 10.51 3.59
C THR A 3 -0.73 10.78 2.21
N ASN A 4 0.26 11.66 2.13
CA ASN A 4 0.57 12.36 0.89
C ASN A 4 1.40 11.58 -0.14
N SER A 5 2.07 10.47 0.22
CA SER A 5 2.86 9.65 -0.72
C SER A 5 2.27 8.26 -1.03
N VAL A 6 1.15 7.89 -0.39
CA VAL A 6 0.61 6.53 -0.48
C VAL A 6 0.06 6.25 -1.89
N PHE A 7 -0.75 7.13 -2.47
CA PHE A 7 -1.44 6.81 -3.73
C PHE A 7 -0.48 6.53 -4.91
N LEU A 8 0.53 7.37 -5.10
CA LEU A 8 1.48 7.19 -6.21
C LEU A 8 2.27 5.89 -6.08
N THR A 9 2.73 5.56 -4.87
CA THR A 9 3.45 4.30 -4.61
C THR A 9 2.59 3.09 -4.99
N TYR A 10 1.32 3.06 -4.55
CA TYR A 10 0.41 1.97 -4.88
C TYR A 10 0.05 1.95 -6.38
N PHE A 11 -0.07 3.12 -7.02
CA PHE A 11 -0.32 3.23 -8.45
C PHE A 11 0.82 2.64 -9.29
N VAL A 12 2.08 3.02 -8.98
CA VAL A 12 3.27 2.53 -9.67
C VAL A 12 3.46 1.03 -9.43
N LEU A 13 3.31 0.60 -8.18
CA LEU A 13 3.41 -0.81 -7.80
C LEU A 13 2.36 -1.65 -8.53
N GLY A 14 1.12 -1.18 -8.57
CA GLY A 14 0.04 -1.82 -9.31
C GLY A 14 0.36 -1.96 -10.80
N PHE A 15 0.89 -0.91 -11.43
CA PHE A 15 1.29 -0.92 -12.84
C PHE A 15 2.42 -1.92 -13.13
N MET A 16 3.43 -1.99 -12.26
CA MET A 16 4.56 -2.91 -12.42
C MET A 16 4.13 -4.38 -12.27
N VAL A 17 3.40 -4.70 -11.20
CA VAL A 17 2.92 -6.06 -10.90
C VAL A 17 2.01 -6.58 -12.01
N SER A 18 1.07 -5.75 -12.49
CA SER A 18 0.18 -6.12 -13.59
C SER A 18 0.96 -6.32 -14.89
N SER A 19 1.88 -5.43 -15.24
CA SER A 19 2.68 -5.52 -16.46
C SER A 19 3.55 -6.78 -16.50
N LEU A 20 4.26 -7.09 -15.40
CA LEU A 20 5.09 -8.28 -15.28
C LEU A 20 4.26 -9.57 -15.37
N THR A 21 3.12 -9.61 -14.68
CA THR A 21 2.22 -10.76 -14.70
C THR A 21 1.64 -11.00 -16.10
N ILE A 22 1.21 -9.95 -16.81
CA ILE A 22 0.70 -10.05 -18.18
C ILE A 22 1.79 -10.58 -19.11
N ALA A 23 2.99 -9.99 -19.08
CA ALA A 23 4.11 -10.42 -19.91
C ALA A 23 4.46 -11.89 -19.67
N PHE A 24 4.48 -12.31 -18.41
CA PHE A 24 4.74 -13.69 -18.03
C PHE A 24 3.66 -14.66 -18.53
N ILE A 25 2.36 -14.34 -18.34
CA ILE A 25 1.26 -15.18 -18.86
C ILE A 25 1.33 -15.30 -20.38
N MET A 26 1.57 -14.20 -21.09
CA MET A 26 1.70 -14.22 -22.55
C MET A 26 2.89 -15.08 -23.01
N LEU A 27 4.03 -15.01 -22.29
CA LEU A 27 5.19 -15.84 -22.56
C LEU A 27 4.87 -17.33 -22.35
N MET A 28 4.26 -17.67 -21.21
CA MET A 28 3.87 -19.05 -20.89
C MET A 28 2.92 -19.62 -21.95
N LYS A 29 1.90 -18.85 -22.36
CA LYS A 29 0.98 -19.25 -23.43
C LYS A 29 1.70 -19.48 -24.75
N LYS A 30 2.67 -18.63 -25.11
CA LYS A 30 3.42 -18.73 -26.36
C LYS A 30 4.38 -19.94 -26.37
N VAL A 31 5.12 -20.15 -25.29
CA VAL A 31 6.11 -21.24 -25.16
C VAL A 31 5.41 -22.60 -25.04
N PHE A 32 4.34 -22.67 -24.24
CA PHE A 32 3.66 -23.93 -23.92
C PHE A 32 2.35 -24.13 -24.70
N GLN A 33 2.18 -23.47 -25.84
CA GLN A 33 0.93 -23.49 -26.63
C GLN A 33 0.47 -24.91 -27.00
N LYS A 34 1.42 -25.84 -27.23
CA LYS A 34 1.13 -27.24 -27.58
C LYS A 34 0.89 -28.13 -26.35
N GLN A 35 1.30 -27.67 -25.18
CA GLN A 35 1.23 -28.39 -23.91
C GLN A 35 0.07 -27.90 -23.02
N LEU A 36 -0.66 -26.88 -23.47
CA LEU A 36 -1.82 -26.31 -22.79
C LEU A 36 -3.10 -26.57 -23.58
N SER A 37 -4.07 -27.23 -22.94
CA SER A 37 -5.47 -27.25 -23.42
C SER A 37 -6.04 -25.83 -23.58
N ALA A 38 -7.09 -25.66 -24.39
CA ALA A 38 -7.75 -24.35 -24.49
C ALA A 38 -8.33 -23.89 -23.16
N LYS A 39 -8.91 -24.83 -22.38
CA LYS A 39 -9.41 -24.56 -21.04
C LYS A 39 -8.31 -23.98 -20.14
N TRP A 40 -7.12 -24.57 -20.14
CA TRP A 40 -6.02 -24.08 -19.31
C TRP A 40 -5.37 -22.80 -19.84
N GLN A 41 -5.38 -22.57 -21.16
CA GLN A 41 -5.00 -21.27 -21.73
C GLN A 41 -5.93 -20.14 -21.24
N TYR A 42 -7.23 -20.41 -21.15
CA TYR A 42 -8.19 -19.50 -20.52
C TYR A 42 -7.94 -19.36 -19.01
N ASN A 43 -7.72 -20.48 -18.30
CA ASN A 43 -7.57 -20.47 -16.85
C ASN A 43 -6.36 -19.64 -16.37
N LEU A 44 -5.27 -19.59 -17.13
CA LEU A 44 -4.09 -18.79 -16.78
C LEU A 44 -4.43 -17.30 -16.54
N TRP A 45 -5.45 -16.76 -17.19
CA TRP A 45 -5.85 -15.36 -16.97
C TRP A 45 -6.50 -15.10 -15.60
N PHE A 46 -7.00 -16.12 -14.89
CA PHE A 46 -7.47 -15.90 -13.52
C PHE A 46 -6.31 -15.53 -12.58
N LEU A 47 -5.07 -15.93 -12.90
CA LEU A 47 -3.88 -15.47 -12.18
C LEU A 47 -3.65 -13.96 -12.36
N LEU A 48 -3.99 -13.42 -13.54
CA LEU A 48 -3.98 -11.97 -13.75
C LEU A 48 -5.02 -11.27 -12.88
N LEU A 49 -6.25 -11.81 -12.78
CA LEU A 49 -7.27 -11.24 -11.91
C LEU A 49 -6.81 -11.21 -10.45
N ILE A 50 -6.13 -12.26 -9.98
CA ILE A 50 -5.50 -12.28 -8.65
C ILE A 50 -4.43 -11.18 -8.55
N ALA A 51 -3.50 -11.10 -9.50
CA ALA A 51 -2.45 -10.07 -9.47
C ALA A 51 -3.00 -8.64 -9.47
N LEU A 52 -4.10 -8.37 -10.19
CA LEU A 52 -4.77 -7.06 -10.20
C LEU A 52 -5.49 -6.74 -8.88
N THR A 53 -5.81 -7.73 -8.04
CA THR A 53 -6.32 -7.45 -6.68
C THR A 53 -5.23 -7.06 -5.70
N LEU A 54 -4.00 -7.55 -5.88
CA LEU A 54 -2.95 -7.46 -4.86
C LEU A 54 -2.71 -6.03 -4.34
N PRO A 55 -2.64 -4.98 -5.19
CA PRO A 55 -2.43 -3.61 -4.71
C PRO A 55 -3.58 -3.06 -3.85
N PHE A 56 -4.76 -3.67 -3.91
CA PHE A 56 -5.96 -3.23 -3.16
C PHE A 56 -6.24 -4.06 -1.91
N ILE A 57 -5.53 -5.17 -1.71
CA ILE A 57 -5.71 -6.00 -0.52
C ILE A 57 -5.07 -5.27 0.67
N SER A 58 -5.86 -5.00 1.70
CA SER A 58 -5.38 -4.38 2.94
C SER A 58 -4.29 -5.25 3.57
N ARG A 59 -3.22 -4.60 4.04
CA ARG A 59 -2.05 -5.24 4.68
C ARG A 59 -2.42 -6.12 5.87
N HIS A 60 -3.56 -5.87 6.52
CA HIS A 60 -4.05 -6.67 7.65
C HIS A 60 -4.36 -8.14 7.29
N LEU A 61 -4.66 -8.46 6.03
CA LEU A 61 -4.94 -9.83 5.60
C LEU A 61 -3.68 -10.70 5.43
N PHE A 62 -2.50 -10.07 5.38
CA PHE A 62 -1.21 -10.75 5.25
C PHE A 62 -0.43 -10.81 6.58
N ASN A 63 -0.90 -10.11 7.62
CA ASN A 63 -0.44 -10.32 9.00
C ASN A 63 -1.13 -11.56 9.58
N TYR A 64 -0.54 -12.74 9.35
CA TYR A 64 -1.07 -14.04 9.80
C TYR A 64 -1.11 -14.20 11.35
N GLU A 65 -0.75 -13.19 12.15
CA GLU A 65 -0.69 -13.30 13.61
C GLU A 65 -1.83 -12.65 14.40
N ASN A 66 -2.73 -11.84 13.83
CA ASN A 66 -3.71 -11.07 14.64
C ASN A 66 -5.18 -11.21 14.19
N HIS A 67 -5.67 -12.44 14.03
CA HIS A 67 -7.10 -12.72 13.80
C HIS A 67 -7.87 -13.21 15.04
N ILE A 68 -7.56 -12.68 16.23
CA ILE A 68 -8.43 -12.80 17.41
C ILE A 68 -8.44 -11.45 18.13
N GLY A 69 -9.45 -10.63 17.85
CA GLY A 69 -9.61 -9.32 18.50
C GLY A 69 -10.52 -8.38 17.72
N PHE A 70 -11.67 -8.88 17.26
CA PHE A 70 -12.64 -8.10 16.50
C PHE A 70 -13.94 -7.99 17.28
N PHE A 71 -13.93 -7.34 18.44
CA PHE A 71 -15.11 -6.75 19.09
C PHE A 71 -14.67 -5.84 20.26
N GLU A 72 -14.57 -4.55 20.01
CA GLU A 72 -14.78 -3.46 20.99
C GLU A 72 -14.90 -2.16 20.18
N ALA A 73 -16.10 -1.84 19.69
CA ALA A 73 -17.15 -1.07 20.36
C ALA A 73 -16.81 0.44 20.44
N ASN A 74 -17.45 1.15 19.50
CA ASN A 74 -17.58 2.60 19.45
C ASN A 74 -17.82 3.24 20.82
N HIS A 75 -17.02 4.24 21.17
CA HIS A 75 -17.48 5.35 22.00
C HIS A 75 -17.04 6.67 21.38
N SER A 76 -17.96 7.27 20.63
CA SER A 76 -17.95 8.68 20.29
C SER A 76 -18.30 9.49 21.53
N ASN A 77 -17.32 10.15 22.15
CA ASN A 77 -17.57 11.23 23.08
C ASN A 77 -17.03 12.53 22.48
N LYS A 78 -17.96 13.37 22.03
CA LYS A 78 -17.76 14.82 21.94
C LYS A 78 -17.43 15.31 23.35
N ILE A 79 -16.30 15.98 23.53
CA ILE A 79 -16.04 16.77 24.72
C ILE A 79 -15.58 18.16 24.26
N GLU A 80 -16.28 19.14 24.82
CA GLU A 80 -16.16 20.57 24.62
C GLU A 80 -14.79 21.08 25.09
N ALA A 81 -14.33 22.14 24.42
CA ALA A 81 -13.13 22.86 24.79
C ALA A 81 -13.25 23.45 26.21
N PRO A 82 -12.24 23.28 27.09
CA PRO A 82 -12.09 24.14 28.25
C PRO A 82 -11.32 25.40 27.85
N THR A 83 -11.98 26.50 28.16
CA THR A 83 -11.52 27.87 28.26
C THR A 83 -10.21 28.06 29.01
N ASN A 84 -9.39 28.95 28.48
CA ASN A 84 -8.37 29.79 29.12
C ASN A 84 -8.32 29.73 30.65
N ALA A 85 -7.20 29.27 31.19
CA ALA A 85 -6.69 29.72 32.47
C ALA A 85 -5.18 29.93 32.33
N ALA A 86 -4.79 31.19 32.21
CA ALA A 86 -3.43 31.63 32.42
C ALA A 86 -3.05 31.32 33.87
N GLY A 87 -2.08 30.43 34.04
CA GLY A 87 -1.42 30.13 35.31
C GLY A 87 0.05 30.50 35.19
N ASP A 88 0.31 31.79 35.33
CA ASP A 88 1.65 32.34 35.52
C ASP A 88 2.09 31.95 36.95
N HIS A 89 3.04 31.03 37.11
CA HIS A 89 3.94 30.96 38.28
C HIS A 89 5.08 29.93 38.13
N LEU A 90 6.31 30.47 38.11
CA LEU A 90 7.53 29.95 38.76
C LEU A 90 8.28 28.76 38.14
N ILE A 91 9.04 29.02 37.06
CA ILE A 91 10.39 28.45 36.90
C ILE A 91 11.35 29.57 36.49
N GLN A 92 11.94 30.26 37.47
CA GLN A 92 13.12 31.10 37.23
C GLN A 92 14.39 30.22 37.29
N ASN A 93 15.21 30.32 36.23
CA ASN A 93 16.58 29.82 36.07
C ASN A 93 16.78 28.39 35.56
N VAL A 94 16.44 28.12 34.29
CA VAL A 94 17.02 27.00 33.53
C VAL A 94 17.32 27.44 32.09
N ASN A 95 18.52 27.99 31.84
CA ASN A 95 18.92 28.52 30.52
C ASN A 95 18.94 27.47 29.39
N TRP A 96 19.00 26.18 29.70
CA TRP A 96 19.02 25.11 28.69
C TRP A 96 17.64 24.74 28.13
N LEU A 97 16.55 25.19 28.78
CA LEU A 97 15.17 24.98 28.30
C LEU A 97 14.79 25.89 27.11
N GLN A 98 15.72 26.67 26.56
CA GLN A 98 15.40 27.55 25.44
C GLN A 98 15.21 26.77 24.13
N ASP A 99 14.09 27.01 23.44
CA ASP A 99 13.78 26.38 22.16
C ASP A 99 14.47 27.08 20.99
N PHE A 100 15.39 26.36 20.35
CA PHE A 100 16.04 26.79 19.12
C PHE A 100 15.53 25.94 17.94
N THR A 101 14.68 26.50 17.09
CA THR A 101 14.14 25.83 15.90
C THR A 101 13.95 26.78 14.73
N ILE A 102 14.04 26.25 13.51
CA ILE A 102 13.69 26.97 12.29
C ILE A 102 12.58 26.17 11.61
N SER A 103 11.50 26.86 11.23
CA SER A 103 10.41 26.22 10.52
C SER A 103 10.85 25.75 9.14
N VAL A 104 10.54 24.50 8.82
CA VAL A 104 10.55 24.02 7.44
C VAL A 104 9.23 24.42 6.77
N ASN A 105 9.29 24.80 5.50
CA ASN A 105 8.08 24.97 4.70
C ASN A 105 7.78 23.63 4.04
N ARG A 106 6.73 22.95 4.50
CA ARG A 106 6.15 21.85 3.73
C ARG A 106 5.17 22.45 2.75
N SER A 107 5.52 22.43 1.47
CA SER A 107 4.57 22.64 0.39
C SER A 107 3.36 21.73 0.59
N ALA A 108 2.18 22.20 0.18
CA ALA A 108 0.94 21.42 0.15
C ALA A 108 1.17 20.00 -0.42
N PRO A 109 0.30 18.99 -0.12
CA PRO A 109 0.49 17.62 -0.57
C PRO A 109 0.98 17.60 -2.01
N ASP A 110 2.04 16.81 -2.27
CA ASP A 110 2.74 16.74 -3.57
C ASP A 110 1.73 16.99 -4.70
N LEU A 111 1.79 18.16 -5.34
CA LEU A 111 0.78 18.57 -6.34
C LEU A 111 0.59 17.47 -7.38
N LEU A 112 1.68 16.74 -7.66
CA LEU A 112 1.73 15.54 -8.48
C LEU A 112 0.81 14.41 -7.96
N ASN A 113 0.84 14.09 -6.68
CA ASN A 113 0.01 13.01 -6.09
C ASN A 113 -1.46 13.36 -6.12
N ILE A 114 -1.83 14.62 -5.80
CA ILE A 114 -3.20 15.10 -5.95
C ILE A 114 -3.63 15.04 -7.43
N ALA A 115 -2.80 15.53 -8.34
CA ALA A 115 -3.10 15.55 -9.77
C ALA A 115 -3.29 14.13 -10.31
N ILE A 116 -2.39 13.19 -10.00
CA ILE A 116 -2.48 11.79 -10.45
C ILE A 116 -3.72 11.10 -9.87
N ALA A 117 -4.00 11.28 -8.57
CA ALA A 117 -5.21 10.74 -7.96
C ALA A 117 -6.48 11.33 -8.58
N GLY A 118 -6.50 12.64 -8.86
CA GLY A 118 -7.60 13.33 -9.53
C GLY A 118 -7.84 12.83 -10.95
N ILE A 119 -6.78 12.65 -11.74
CA ILE A 119 -6.85 12.08 -13.09
C ILE A 119 -7.37 10.65 -13.05
N TRP A 120 -6.87 9.84 -12.11
CA TRP A 120 -7.30 8.46 -11.95
C TRP A 120 -8.80 8.38 -11.60
N MET A 121 -9.26 9.19 -10.63
CA MET A 121 -10.66 9.29 -10.23
C MET A 121 -11.56 9.75 -11.39
N ALA A 122 -11.13 10.75 -12.16
CA ALA A 122 -11.88 11.21 -13.32
C ALA A 122 -12.08 10.10 -14.35
N GLY A 123 -11.04 9.29 -14.63
CA GLY A 123 -11.18 8.15 -15.52
C GLY A 123 -12.10 7.05 -14.96
N VAL A 124 -11.99 6.72 -13.68
CA VAL A 124 -12.91 5.78 -13.01
C VAL A 124 -14.36 6.24 -13.17
N LEU A 125 -14.64 7.53 -12.99
CA LEU A 125 -15.97 8.11 -13.18
C LEU A 125 -16.45 7.96 -14.63
N VAL A 126 -15.63 8.31 -15.62
CA VAL A 126 -15.96 8.17 -17.04
C VAL A 126 -16.30 6.72 -17.40
N PHE A 127 -15.44 5.76 -17.05
CA PHE A 127 -15.66 4.34 -17.37
C PHE A 127 -16.83 3.73 -16.57
N SER A 128 -17.09 4.22 -15.35
CA SER A 128 -18.29 3.87 -14.58
C SER A 128 -19.57 4.32 -15.28
N VAL A 129 -19.61 5.56 -15.77
CA VAL A 129 -20.77 6.09 -16.53
C VAL A 129 -20.99 5.28 -17.81
N LEU A 130 -19.93 4.98 -18.57
CA LEU A 130 -20.03 4.13 -19.77
C LEU A 130 -20.58 2.72 -19.44
N THR A 131 -20.14 2.16 -18.30
CA THR A 131 -20.63 0.85 -17.83
C THR A 131 -22.10 0.91 -17.41
N ILE A 132 -22.52 1.97 -16.73
CA ILE A 132 -23.93 2.21 -16.37
C ILE A 132 -24.79 2.34 -17.64
N GLN A 133 -24.32 3.06 -18.66
CA GLN A 133 -25.01 3.15 -19.95
C GLN A 133 -25.14 1.77 -20.64
N ALA A 134 -24.07 0.96 -20.62
CA ALA A 134 -24.13 -0.41 -21.13
C ALA A 134 -25.11 -1.29 -20.34
N TRP A 135 -25.17 -1.12 -19.02
CA TRP A 135 -26.13 -1.82 -18.17
C TRP A 135 -27.58 -1.44 -18.48
N PHE A 136 -27.87 -0.16 -18.74
CA PHE A 136 -29.21 0.26 -19.19
C PHE A 136 -29.61 -0.38 -20.53
N LYS A 137 -28.67 -0.55 -21.47
CA LYS A 137 -28.96 -1.29 -22.72
C LYS A 137 -29.29 -2.77 -22.46
N ILE A 138 -28.59 -3.43 -21.54
CA ILE A 138 -28.92 -4.82 -21.15
C ILE A 138 -30.29 -4.88 -20.47
N LYS A 139 -30.63 -3.88 -19.65
CA LYS A 139 -31.96 -3.77 -19.03
C LYS A 139 -33.06 -3.61 -20.09
N ASP A 140 -32.80 -2.82 -21.12
CA ASP A 140 -33.72 -2.61 -22.24
C ASP A 140 -33.91 -3.88 -23.08
N ILE A 141 -32.82 -4.62 -23.35
CA ILE A 141 -32.91 -5.96 -23.98
C ILE A 141 -33.80 -6.88 -23.15
N LYS A 142 -33.59 -6.91 -21.82
CA LYS A 142 -34.38 -7.73 -20.91
C LYS A 142 -35.87 -7.38 -20.94
N SER A 143 -36.24 -6.10 -20.93
CA SER A 143 -37.65 -5.69 -20.98
C SER A 143 -38.30 -5.97 -22.33
N ASN A 144 -37.52 -5.99 -23.41
CA ASN A 144 -37.97 -6.30 -24.77
C ASN A 144 -37.64 -7.75 -25.17
N THR A 145 -37.55 -8.66 -24.20
CA THR A 145 -37.38 -10.10 -24.46
C THR A 145 -38.75 -10.78 -24.41
N PHE A 146 -39.12 -11.43 -25.51
CA PHE A 146 -40.35 -12.19 -25.66
C PHE A 146 -40.07 -13.69 -25.54
N GLU A 147 -41.08 -14.47 -25.15
CA GLU A 147 -40.98 -15.92 -25.10
C GLU A 147 -40.85 -16.50 -26.52
N VAL A 148 -40.06 -17.56 -26.66
CA VAL A 148 -39.96 -18.31 -27.92
C VAL A 148 -41.29 -19.00 -28.20
N LYS A 149 -41.98 -18.62 -29.28
CA LYS A 149 -43.29 -19.19 -29.65
C LYS A 149 -43.19 -20.62 -30.19
N ASN A 150 -42.10 -20.95 -30.86
CA ASN A 150 -41.89 -22.26 -31.47
C ASN A 150 -41.64 -23.34 -30.41
N LYS A 151 -42.52 -24.35 -30.35
CA LYS A 151 -42.45 -25.45 -29.38
C LYS A 151 -41.23 -26.34 -29.62
N GLU A 152 -40.84 -26.58 -30.87
CA GLU A 152 -39.69 -27.43 -31.20
C GLU A 152 -38.39 -26.81 -30.69
N VAL A 153 -38.22 -25.50 -30.87
CA VAL A 153 -37.05 -24.76 -30.36
C VAL A 153 -36.97 -24.83 -28.82
N ARG A 154 -38.12 -24.73 -28.13
CA ARG A 154 -38.15 -24.87 -26.66
C ARG A 154 -37.80 -26.28 -26.19
N LEU A 155 -38.32 -27.30 -26.86
CA LEU A 155 -37.98 -28.69 -26.56
C LEU A 155 -36.49 -28.96 -26.80
N LEU A 156 -35.94 -28.42 -27.90
CA LEU A 156 -34.50 -28.52 -28.20
C LEU A 156 -33.65 -27.83 -27.12
N PHE A 157 -34.08 -26.66 -26.64
CA PHE A 157 -33.39 -25.96 -25.54
C PHE A 157 -33.34 -26.79 -24.26
N GLU A 158 -34.47 -27.38 -23.85
CA GLU A 158 -34.54 -28.25 -22.68
C GLU A 158 -33.71 -29.53 -22.87
N GLN A 159 -33.70 -30.11 -24.07
CA GLN A 159 -32.83 -31.24 -24.40
C GLN A 159 -31.35 -30.86 -24.24
N CYS A 160 -30.92 -29.72 -24.77
CA CYS A 160 -29.53 -29.26 -24.63
C CYS A 160 -29.14 -29.01 -23.16
N LYS A 161 -30.08 -28.52 -22.33
CA LYS A 161 -29.85 -28.39 -20.88
C LYS A 161 -29.64 -29.74 -20.21
N LEU A 162 -30.44 -30.75 -20.57
CA LEU A 162 -30.28 -32.11 -20.07
C LEU A 162 -28.94 -32.70 -20.51
N ASP A 163 -28.57 -32.56 -21.78
CA ASP A 163 -27.30 -33.05 -22.35
C ASP A 163 -26.08 -32.47 -21.60
N LEU A 164 -26.18 -31.21 -21.13
CA LEU A 164 -25.12 -30.54 -20.39
C LEU A 164 -25.20 -30.68 -18.86
N ASN A 165 -26.19 -31.42 -18.34
CA ASN A 165 -26.50 -31.62 -16.92
C ASN A 165 -26.82 -30.31 -16.17
N ILE A 166 -27.65 -29.45 -16.78
CA ILE A 166 -28.06 -28.16 -16.20
C ILE A 166 -29.48 -28.28 -15.64
N SER A 167 -29.59 -28.32 -14.30
CA SER A 167 -30.89 -28.42 -13.60
C SER A 167 -31.53 -27.08 -13.28
N ARG A 168 -30.80 -25.97 -13.37
CA ARG A 168 -31.31 -24.63 -13.03
C ARG A 168 -32.23 -24.10 -14.13
N ASN A 169 -33.25 -23.35 -13.73
CA ASN A 169 -34.12 -22.67 -14.68
C ASN A 169 -33.40 -21.48 -15.34
N ILE A 170 -33.27 -21.52 -16.67
CA ILE A 170 -32.67 -20.49 -17.50
C ILE A 170 -33.75 -19.99 -18.45
N ASN A 171 -33.91 -18.68 -18.57
CA ASN A 171 -34.93 -18.10 -19.45
C ASN A 171 -34.39 -18.06 -20.88
N VAL A 172 -35.10 -18.68 -21.82
CA VAL A 172 -34.83 -18.55 -23.25
C VAL A 172 -35.86 -17.61 -23.89
N GLY A 173 -35.40 -16.68 -24.71
CA GLY A 173 -36.29 -15.69 -25.33
C GLY A 173 -35.74 -15.12 -26.63
N VAL A 174 -36.53 -14.22 -27.24
CA VAL A 174 -36.20 -13.53 -28.50
C VAL A 174 -36.31 -12.03 -28.27
N SER A 175 -35.37 -11.24 -28.81
CA SER A 175 -35.41 -9.78 -28.69
C SER A 175 -35.03 -9.08 -29.98
N PRO A 176 -35.74 -8.01 -30.40
CA PRO A 176 -35.40 -7.22 -31.58
C PRO A 176 -34.11 -6.41 -31.40
N LEU A 177 -33.68 -6.20 -30.15
CA LEU A 177 -32.50 -5.42 -29.81
C LEU A 177 -31.19 -6.24 -29.93
N VAL A 178 -31.31 -7.54 -30.15
CA VAL A 178 -30.19 -8.48 -30.20
C VAL A 178 -29.97 -8.94 -31.65
N LYS A 179 -28.75 -8.78 -32.16
CA LYS A 179 -28.37 -9.15 -33.54
C LYS A 179 -27.63 -10.49 -33.65
N SER A 180 -27.16 -11.02 -32.54
CA SER A 180 -26.45 -12.30 -32.41
C SER A 180 -26.95 -12.98 -31.14
N PRO A 181 -27.06 -14.32 -31.09
CA PRO A 181 -27.30 -15.03 -29.83
C PRO A 181 -26.38 -14.50 -28.71
N MET A 182 -26.96 -14.32 -27.53
CA MET A 182 -26.20 -13.86 -26.36
C MET A 182 -26.78 -14.37 -25.04
N THR A 183 -25.88 -14.64 -24.11
CA THR A 183 -26.20 -14.96 -22.72
C THR A 183 -25.88 -13.79 -21.79
N PHE A 184 -26.79 -13.43 -20.89
CA PHE A 184 -26.56 -12.41 -19.87
C PHE A 184 -27.36 -12.63 -18.58
N GLY A 185 -26.99 -11.90 -17.52
CA GLY A 185 -27.70 -11.88 -16.23
C GLY A 185 -27.07 -12.78 -15.17
N LEU A 186 -26.67 -12.17 -14.05
CA LEU A 186 -25.92 -12.83 -12.98
C LEU A 186 -26.81 -13.66 -12.02
N PHE A 187 -27.93 -13.09 -11.55
CA PHE A 187 -28.85 -13.76 -10.64
C PHE A 187 -29.90 -14.62 -11.35
N LYS A 188 -30.40 -14.10 -12.48
CA LYS A 188 -31.29 -14.81 -13.42
C LYS A 188 -30.64 -14.74 -14.79
N THR A 189 -30.32 -15.89 -15.35
CA THR A 189 -29.67 -15.99 -16.67
C THR A 189 -30.72 -15.99 -17.77
N TYR A 190 -30.43 -15.25 -18.83
CA TYR A 190 -31.23 -15.13 -20.04
C TYR A 190 -30.35 -15.53 -21.23
N ILE A 191 -30.86 -16.42 -22.07
CA ILE A 191 -30.31 -16.76 -23.39
C ILE A 191 -31.27 -16.16 -24.41
N VAL A 192 -30.80 -15.17 -25.16
CA VAL A 192 -31.65 -14.40 -26.07
C VAL A 192 -31.19 -14.57 -27.51
N LEU A 193 -32.13 -14.96 -28.36
CA LEU A 193 -31.94 -15.08 -29.80
C LEU A 193 -32.40 -13.82 -30.54
N PRO A 194 -31.83 -13.51 -31.73
CA PRO A 194 -32.33 -12.44 -32.59
C PRO A 194 -33.76 -12.70 -33.06
N ILE A 195 -34.52 -11.65 -33.35
CA ILE A 195 -35.79 -11.80 -34.10
C ILE A 195 -35.51 -12.43 -35.47
N HIS A 196 -36.49 -13.20 -35.99
CA HIS A 196 -36.40 -13.86 -37.29
C HIS A 196 -35.23 -14.85 -37.44
N PHE A 197 -34.67 -15.36 -36.33
CA PHE A 197 -33.56 -16.33 -36.37
C PHE A 197 -33.91 -17.60 -37.17
N GLU A 198 -35.18 -18.01 -37.16
CA GLU A 198 -35.68 -19.19 -37.89
C GLU A 198 -35.58 -19.04 -39.42
N GLU A 199 -35.45 -17.83 -39.95
CA GLU A 199 -35.36 -17.60 -41.41
C GLU A 199 -33.97 -17.93 -41.98
N TRP A 200 -32.94 -18.01 -41.12
CA TRP A 200 -31.55 -18.19 -41.55
C TRP A 200 -30.76 -19.18 -40.71
N LEU A 201 -31.37 -19.80 -39.69
CA LEU A 201 -30.78 -20.88 -38.91
C LEU A 201 -31.65 -22.14 -39.01
N SER A 202 -31.00 -23.26 -39.32
CA SER A 202 -31.63 -24.58 -39.22
C SER A 202 -31.76 -25.03 -37.77
N MET A 203 -32.58 -26.05 -37.51
CA MET A 203 -32.69 -26.65 -36.17
C MET A 203 -31.37 -27.21 -35.63
N LYS A 204 -30.47 -27.67 -36.52
CA LYS A 204 -29.10 -28.06 -36.14
C LYS A 204 -28.28 -26.86 -35.69
N ASP A 205 -28.33 -25.75 -36.44
CA ASP A 205 -27.61 -24.52 -36.09
C ASP A 205 -28.08 -23.96 -34.75
N ILE A 206 -29.39 -24.01 -34.49
CA ILE A 206 -29.98 -23.61 -33.20
C ILE A 206 -29.49 -24.52 -32.07
N LYS A 207 -29.40 -25.84 -32.29
CA LYS A 207 -28.83 -26.79 -31.29
C LYS A 207 -27.41 -26.39 -30.92
N TYR A 208 -26.57 -26.14 -31.92
CA TYR A 208 -25.18 -25.73 -31.74
C TYR A 208 -25.05 -24.41 -30.97
N ILE A 209 -25.87 -23.42 -31.30
CA ILE A 209 -25.94 -22.14 -30.58
C ILE A 209 -26.34 -22.36 -29.12
N PHE A 210 -27.37 -23.17 -28.84
CA PHE A 210 -27.77 -23.45 -27.47
C PHE A 210 -26.68 -24.16 -26.66
N LEU A 211 -26.01 -25.16 -27.24
CA LEU A 211 -24.89 -25.82 -26.57
C LEU A 211 -23.76 -24.83 -26.23
N HIS A 212 -23.47 -23.87 -27.11
CA HIS A 212 -22.48 -22.82 -26.89
C HIS A 212 -22.89 -21.87 -25.75
N GLU A 213 -24.08 -21.28 -25.84
CA GLU A 213 -24.59 -20.32 -24.84
C GLU A 213 -24.77 -20.97 -23.46
N LEU A 214 -25.21 -22.24 -23.41
CA LEU A 214 -25.33 -23.00 -22.17
C LEU A 214 -23.96 -23.32 -21.55
N ASN A 215 -22.91 -23.52 -22.35
CA ASN A 215 -21.55 -23.69 -21.84
C ASN A 215 -21.03 -22.39 -21.20
N HIS A 216 -21.31 -21.20 -21.76
CA HIS A 216 -20.99 -19.93 -21.10
C HIS A 216 -21.65 -19.82 -19.72
N TYR A 217 -22.90 -20.25 -19.59
CA TYR A 217 -23.57 -20.34 -18.30
C TYR A 217 -22.87 -21.34 -17.35
N LYS A 218 -22.58 -22.55 -17.83
CA LYS A 218 -21.95 -23.64 -17.05
C LYS A 218 -20.59 -23.22 -16.48
N TYR A 219 -19.78 -22.50 -17.25
CA TYR A 219 -18.46 -22.01 -16.83
C TYR A 219 -18.50 -20.65 -16.11
N LYS A 220 -19.69 -20.09 -15.85
CA LYS A 220 -19.90 -18.81 -15.15
C LYS A 220 -19.21 -17.62 -15.84
N ASP A 221 -19.11 -17.65 -17.16
CA ASP A 221 -18.40 -16.64 -17.94
C ASP A 221 -18.99 -15.23 -17.81
N ILE A 222 -20.28 -15.15 -17.45
CA ILE A 222 -20.97 -13.90 -17.13
C ILE A 222 -20.31 -13.20 -15.93
N LEU A 223 -20.01 -13.95 -14.86
CA LEU A 223 -19.34 -13.41 -13.67
C LEU A 223 -17.94 -12.91 -14.03
N THR A 224 -17.18 -13.70 -14.78
CA THR A 224 -15.85 -13.32 -15.24
C THR A 224 -15.88 -12.04 -16.07
N ASN A 225 -16.89 -11.86 -16.93
CA ASN A 225 -17.04 -10.64 -17.72
C ASN A 225 -17.33 -9.41 -16.84
N TYR A 226 -18.12 -9.54 -15.77
CA TYR A 226 -18.30 -8.45 -14.80
C TYR A 226 -16.99 -8.11 -14.07
N LEU A 227 -16.20 -9.11 -13.67
CA LEU A 227 -14.89 -8.89 -13.06
C LEU A 227 -13.95 -8.15 -14.01
N ILE A 228 -13.90 -8.55 -15.28
CA ILE A 228 -13.12 -7.86 -16.32
C ILE A 228 -13.52 -6.38 -16.42
N VAL A 229 -14.82 -6.07 -16.43
CA VAL A 229 -15.30 -4.67 -16.49
C VAL A 229 -14.87 -3.87 -15.26
N VAL A 230 -14.97 -4.46 -14.05
CA VAL A 230 -14.49 -3.80 -12.82
C VAL A 230 -12.99 -3.46 -12.94
N TYR A 231 -12.15 -4.40 -13.37
CA TYR A 231 -10.73 -4.11 -13.54
C TYR A 231 -10.45 -3.15 -14.70
N GLN A 232 -11.23 -3.15 -15.77
CA GLN A 232 -11.11 -2.16 -16.84
C GLN A 232 -11.44 -0.75 -16.36
N ILE A 233 -12.35 -0.59 -15.40
CA ILE A 233 -12.62 0.70 -14.75
C ILE A 233 -11.42 1.11 -13.88
N LEU A 234 -10.92 0.21 -13.03
CA LEU A 234 -9.81 0.51 -12.11
C LEU A 234 -8.47 0.76 -12.83
N TYR A 235 -8.20 0.00 -13.89
CA TYR A 235 -6.98 0.04 -14.69
C TYR A 235 -7.22 0.64 -16.08
N TRP A 236 -8.15 1.60 -16.18
CA TRP A 236 -8.54 2.21 -17.45
C TRP A 236 -7.36 2.78 -18.24
N PHE A 237 -6.33 3.26 -17.54
CA PHE A 237 -5.12 3.85 -18.10
C PHE A 237 -4.09 2.81 -18.59
N HIS A 238 -4.25 1.52 -18.27
CA HIS A 238 -3.22 0.50 -18.47
C HIS A 238 -3.43 -0.29 -19.78
N PRO A 239 -2.73 0.02 -20.89
CA PRO A 239 -3.00 -0.58 -22.19
C PRO A 239 -2.79 -2.10 -22.24
N LEU A 240 -1.80 -2.64 -21.51
CA LEU A 240 -1.59 -4.09 -21.45
C LEU A 240 -2.76 -4.83 -20.81
N VAL A 241 -3.44 -4.25 -19.81
CA VAL A 241 -4.64 -4.87 -19.21
C VAL A 241 -5.76 -4.99 -20.24
N TRP A 242 -5.96 -3.96 -21.08
CA TRP A 242 -6.92 -4.01 -22.19
C TRP A 242 -6.59 -5.10 -23.21
N ILE A 243 -5.32 -5.23 -23.57
CA ILE A 243 -4.83 -6.29 -24.49
C ILE A 243 -5.04 -7.67 -23.86
N ALA A 244 -4.65 -7.84 -22.59
CA ALA A 244 -4.80 -9.08 -21.85
C ALA A 244 -6.27 -9.52 -21.77
N PHE A 245 -7.20 -8.62 -21.45
CA PHE A 245 -8.62 -8.96 -21.41
C PHE A 245 -9.23 -9.21 -22.80
N LYS A 246 -8.67 -8.64 -23.86
CA LYS A 246 -9.05 -9.00 -25.23
C LYS A 246 -8.63 -10.43 -25.56
N GLU A 247 -7.41 -10.84 -25.20
CA GLU A 247 -6.92 -12.20 -25.39
C GLU A 247 -7.66 -13.20 -24.47
N MET A 248 -7.93 -12.83 -23.22
CA MET A 248 -8.72 -13.64 -22.29
C MET A 248 -10.13 -13.94 -22.83
N ARG A 249 -10.80 -12.96 -23.43
CA ARG A 249 -12.09 -13.17 -24.09
C ARG A 249 -11.97 -14.13 -25.28
N LEU A 250 -10.92 -14.02 -26.09
CA LEU A 250 -10.70 -14.96 -27.20
C LEU A 250 -10.48 -16.40 -26.70
N ASP A 251 -9.64 -16.59 -25.68
CA ASP A 251 -9.41 -17.93 -25.14
C ASP A 251 -10.66 -18.53 -24.51
N ARG A 252 -11.51 -17.69 -23.89
CA ARG A 252 -12.82 -18.08 -23.38
C ARG A 252 -13.73 -18.62 -24.48
N GLU A 253 -13.83 -17.91 -25.62
CA GLU A 253 -14.61 -18.38 -26.77
C GLU A 253 -14.08 -19.72 -27.30
N ILE A 254 -12.76 -19.87 -27.43
CA ILE A 254 -12.13 -21.12 -27.88
C ILE A 254 -12.39 -22.26 -26.88
N ALA A 255 -12.28 -22.00 -25.58
CA ALA A 255 -12.57 -23.00 -24.55
C ALA A 255 -14.06 -23.42 -24.56
N CYS A 256 -14.97 -22.47 -24.80
CA CYS A 256 -16.39 -22.73 -24.97
C CYS A 256 -16.66 -23.58 -26.22
N ASP A 257 -16.05 -23.23 -27.36
CA ASP A 257 -16.13 -24.00 -28.61
C ASP A 257 -15.67 -25.45 -28.41
N ILE A 258 -14.51 -25.65 -27.76
CA ILE A 258 -14.01 -27.00 -27.46
C ILE A 258 -14.96 -27.76 -26.53
N ALA A 259 -15.56 -27.09 -25.53
CA ALA A 259 -16.54 -27.73 -24.66
C ALA A 259 -17.81 -28.19 -25.41
N VAL A 260 -18.23 -27.45 -26.45
CA VAL A 260 -19.31 -27.90 -27.35
C VAL A 260 -18.87 -29.14 -28.13
N LEU A 261 -17.67 -29.15 -28.71
CA LEU A 261 -17.18 -30.30 -29.48
C LEU A 261 -17.12 -31.59 -28.65
N HIS A 262 -16.85 -31.51 -27.35
CA HIS A 262 -16.93 -32.67 -26.45
C HIS A 262 -18.34 -33.29 -26.29
N SER A 263 -19.39 -32.54 -26.62
CA SER A 263 -20.79 -32.99 -26.59
C SER A 263 -21.33 -33.37 -27.97
N LEU A 264 -20.49 -33.30 -29.01
CA LEU A 264 -20.85 -33.59 -30.39
C LEU A 264 -20.07 -34.80 -30.92
N ASP A 265 -20.64 -35.47 -31.90
CA ASP A 265 -19.95 -36.49 -32.69
C ASP A 265 -19.00 -35.82 -33.70
N GLU A 266 -17.93 -36.52 -34.09
CA GLU A 266 -16.86 -35.98 -34.93
C GLU A 266 -17.34 -35.41 -36.28
N HIS A 267 -18.29 -36.09 -36.92
CA HIS A 267 -18.90 -35.61 -38.17
C HIS A 267 -19.65 -34.26 -38.05
N CYS A 268 -20.04 -33.87 -36.83
CA CYS A 268 -20.75 -32.61 -36.56
C CYS A 268 -19.81 -31.41 -36.36
N TYR A 269 -18.49 -31.61 -36.24
CA TYR A 269 -17.55 -30.51 -35.95
C TYR A 269 -17.49 -29.47 -37.06
N SER A 270 -17.53 -29.91 -38.33
CA SER A 270 -17.56 -29.01 -39.48
C SER A 270 -18.88 -28.25 -39.58
N GLU A 271 -20.01 -28.91 -39.30
CA GLU A 271 -21.33 -28.27 -39.25
C GLU A 271 -21.37 -27.17 -38.16
N TYR A 272 -20.80 -27.45 -36.99
CA TYR A 272 -20.66 -26.47 -35.91
C TYR A 272 -19.81 -25.26 -36.33
N GLY A 273 -18.63 -25.50 -36.92
CA GLY A 273 -17.77 -24.43 -37.44
C GLY A 273 -18.48 -23.55 -38.47
N ASN A 274 -19.24 -24.15 -39.39
CA ASN A 274 -20.04 -23.43 -40.38
C ASN A 274 -21.15 -22.60 -39.74
N THR A 275 -21.77 -23.10 -38.66
CA THR A 275 -22.77 -22.34 -37.89
C THR A 275 -22.19 -21.03 -37.35
N ILE A 276 -20.98 -21.08 -36.78
CA ILE A 276 -20.29 -19.87 -36.28
C ILE A 276 -20.06 -18.88 -37.43
N ILE A 277 -19.61 -19.36 -38.58
CA ILE A 277 -19.37 -18.52 -39.77
C ILE A 277 -20.68 -17.88 -40.25
N HIS A 278 -21.77 -18.64 -40.32
CA HIS A 278 -23.10 -18.17 -40.73
C HIS A 278 -23.61 -17.07 -39.79
N VAL A 279 -23.50 -17.25 -38.46
CA VAL A 279 -23.92 -16.24 -37.47
C VAL A 279 -23.09 -14.96 -37.63
N VAL A 280 -21.77 -15.07 -37.77
CA VAL A 280 -20.89 -13.91 -37.98
C VAL A 280 -21.25 -13.17 -39.27
N ASP A 281 -21.44 -13.88 -40.39
CA ASP A 281 -21.71 -13.27 -41.68
C ASP A 281 -22.98 -12.40 -41.63
N ARG A 282 -24.06 -12.92 -41.02
CA ARG A 282 -25.32 -12.18 -40.83
C ARG A 282 -25.15 -10.95 -39.94
N VAL A 283 -24.36 -11.05 -38.88
CA VAL A 283 -24.06 -9.91 -37.99
C VAL A 283 -23.23 -8.84 -38.74
N SER A 284 -22.31 -9.24 -39.60
CA SER A 284 -21.42 -8.34 -40.35
C SER A 284 -22.16 -7.51 -41.40
N GLN A 285 -23.16 -8.10 -42.06
CA GLN A 285 -24.00 -7.43 -43.07
C GLN A 285 -24.90 -6.33 -42.49
N THR A 286 -25.11 -6.31 -41.16
CA THR A 286 -26.07 -5.42 -40.49
C THR A 286 -25.39 -4.18 -39.83
N ARG A 287 -24.13 -3.85 -40.17
CA ARG A 287 -23.36 -2.79 -39.48
C ARG A 287 -22.68 -1.78 -40.41
N ASN A 288 -23.14 -0.52 -40.36
CA ASN A 288 -22.55 0.68 -40.99
C ASN A 288 -22.08 1.73 -39.94
N PHE A 289 -21.43 1.33 -38.83
CA PHE A 289 -20.89 2.31 -37.87
C PHE A 289 -19.56 1.89 -37.23
N ILE A 290 -18.55 2.76 -37.36
CA ILE A 290 -17.11 2.50 -37.19
C ILE A 290 -16.64 2.61 -35.73
N LEU A 291 -17.41 3.23 -34.83
CA LEU A 291 -16.94 3.57 -33.47
C LEU A 291 -17.23 2.52 -32.37
N ALA A 292 -17.65 1.29 -32.73
CA ALA A 292 -18.03 0.25 -31.76
C ALA A 292 -17.35 -1.11 -32.01
N ASN A 293 -16.07 -1.08 -32.40
CA ASN A 293 -15.22 -2.25 -32.67
C ASN A 293 -14.73 -3.00 -31.40
N GLN A 294 -15.15 -2.62 -30.19
CA GLN A 294 -14.69 -3.31 -28.97
C GLN A 294 -15.49 -4.57 -28.61
N LEU A 295 -16.61 -4.84 -29.28
CA LEU A 295 -17.52 -5.95 -28.92
C LEU A 295 -17.74 -7.00 -30.02
N ASN A 296 -17.17 -6.85 -31.22
CA ASN A 296 -17.30 -7.86 -32.28
C ASN A 296 -15.93 -8.40 -32.70
N SER A 297 -15.89 -9.73 -32.79
CA SER A 297 -14.71 -10.53 -33.12
C SER A 297 -14.02 -10.07 -34.39
N SER A 298 -12.72 -9.73 -34.32
CA SER A 298 -11.94 -9.46 -35.53
C SER A 298 -11.87 -10.70 -36.41
N LYS A 299 -11.67 -10.53 -37.72
CA LYS A 299 -11.46 -11.65 -38.67
C LYS A 299 -10.41 -12.65 -38.15
N GLU A 300 -9.37 -12.14 -37.48
CA GLU A 300 -8.33 -12.94 -36.85
C GLU A 300 -8.83 -13.79 -35.66
N GLN A 301 -9.74 -13.26 -34.83
CA GLN A 301 -10.33 -14.02 -33.71
C GLN A 301 -11.17 -15.18 -34.23
N ILE A 302 -11.97 -14.96 -35.27
CA ILE A 302 -12.81 -16.00 -35.88
C ILE A 302 -11.93 -17.06 -36.54
N LYS A 303 -10.90 -16.64 -37.30
CA LYS A 303 -9.93 -17.55 -37.89
C LYS A 303 -9.34 -18.50 -36.85
N ARG A 304 -8.86 -17.97 -35.71
CA ARG A 304 -8.29 -18.78 -34.63
C ARG A 304 -9.29 -19.77 -34.02
N ARG A 305 -10.57 -19.37 -33.88
CA ARG A 305 -11.63 -20.27 -33.41
C ARG A 305 -11.84 -21.43 -34.39
N ILE A 306 -11.99 -21.12 -35.69
CA ILE A 306 -12.20 -22.14 -36.73
C ILE A 306 -10.98 -23.07 -36.85
N GLU A 307 -9.75 -22.54 -36.80
CA GLU A 307 -8.53 -23.35 -36.78
C GLU A 307 -8.52 -24.34 -35.60
N LYS A 308 -8.94 -23.89 -34.41
CA LYS A 308 -9.01 -24.73 -33.22
C LYS A 308 -10.10 -25.79 -33.28
N ILE A 309 -11.25 -25.46 -33.87
CA ILE A 309 -12.33 -26.41 -34.12
C ILE A 309 -11.89 -27.48 -35.14
N ALA A 310 -11.27 -27.05 -36.24
CA ALA A 310 -10.80 -27.95 -37.30
C ALA A 310 -9.66 -28.87 -36.83
N SER A 311 -8.80 -28.40 -35.94
CA SER A 311 -7.70 -29.20 -35.37
C SER A 311 -8.08 -29.92 -34.07
N PHE A 312 -9.37 -29.99 -33.72
CA PHE A 312 -9.79 -30.54 -32.44
C PHE A 312 -9.49 -32.03 -32.35
N THR A 313 -8.93 -32.43 -31.21
CA THR A 313 -8.69 -33.83 -30.84
C THR A 313 -8.99 -33.98 -29.36
N THR A 314 -9.48 -35.14 -28.94
CA THR A 314 -9.79 -35.40 -27.53
C THR A 314 -8.54 -35.27 -26.67
N GLU A 315 -8.62 -34.45 -25.62
CA GLU A 315 -7.47 -34.16 -24.77
C GLU A 315 -7.00 -35.39 -23.98
N SER A 316 -5.70 -35.68 -24.05
CA SER A 316 -5.11 -36.77 -23.27
C SER A 316 -4.95 -36.38 -21.79
N LYS A 317 -5.02 -37.36 -20.88
CA LYS A 317 -4.74 -37.15 -19.44
C LYS A 317 -3.37 -36.51 -19.21
N LEU A 318 -2.37 -36.85 -20.05
CA LEU A 318 -1.03 -36.27 -19.98
C LEU A 318 -1.01 -34.78 -20.32
N LEU A 319 -1.80 -34.33 -21.31
CA LEU A 319 -1.91 -32.91 -21.64
C LEU A 319 -2.52 -32.13 -20.49
N ASN A 320 -3.55 -32.68 -19.83
CA ASN A 320 -4.16 -32.06 -18.65
C ASN A 320 -3.17 -31.96 -17.48
N LEU A 321 -2.38 -33.01 -17.23
CA LEU A 321 -1.35 -32.99 -16.18
C LEU A 321 -0.25 -31.94 -16.46
N LYS A 322 0.23 -31.86 -17.72
CA LYS A 322 1.18 -30.81 -18.14
C LYS A 322 0.59 -29.42 -17.94
N SER A 323 -0.69 -29.24 -18.27
CA SER A 323 -1.38 -27.96 -18.12
C SER A 323 -1.48 -27.53 -16.65
N ILE A 324 -1.79 -28.46 -15.74
CA ILE A 324 -1.81 -28.21 -14.29
C ILE A 324 -0.42 -27.79 -13.81
N ALA A 325 0.64 -28.52 -14.20
CA ALA A 325 2.01 -28.18 -13.80
C ALA A 325 2.42 -26.78 -14.24
N ILE A 326 2.07 -26.40 -15.48
CA ILE A 326 2.31 -25.05 -16.01
C ILE A 326 1.53 -23.98 -15.25
N PHE A 327 0.25 -24.24 -14.95
CA PHE A 327 -0.57 -23.33 -14.16
C PHE A 327 -0.02 -23.13 -12.75
N THR A 328 0.41 -24.20 -12.08
CA THR A 328 1.03 -24.12 -10.75
C THR A 328 2.33 -23.32 -10.77
N LEU A 329 3.18 -23.52 -11.79
CA LEU A 329 4.40 -22.73 -11.96
C LEU A 329 4.07 -21.24 -12.13
N ALA A 330 3.06 -20.91 -12.94
CA ALA A 330 2.63 -19.54 -13.12
C ALA A 330 2.01 -18.95 -11.83
N GLY A 331 1.28 -19.75 -11.07
CA GLY A 331 0.77 -19.37 -9.75
C GLY A 331 1.90 -19.07 -8.77
N GLY A 332 2.96 -19.88 -8.76
CA GLY A 332 4.16 -19.65 -7.95
C GLY A 332 4.85 -18.31 -8.27
N PHE A 333 4.93 -17.94 -9.54
CA PHE A 333 5.46 -16.63 -9.96
C PHE A 333 4.58 -15.44 -9.51
N VAL A 334 3.26 -15.58 -9.53
CA VAL A 334 2.36 -14.53 -9.00
C VAL A 334 2.49 -14.44 -7.48
N ALA A 335 2.56 -15.59 -6.78
CA ALA A 335 2.75 -15.64 -5.34
C ALA A 335 4.10 -15.04 -4.90
N SER A 336 5.18 -15.24 -5.67
CA SER A 336 6.48 -14.65 -5.36
C SER A 336 6.52 -13.12 -5.44
N GLN A 337 5.50 -12.48 -6.03
CA GLN A 337 5.39 -11.02 -6.03
C GLN A 337 4.82 -10.48 -4.71
N ILE A 338 4.17 -11.30 -3.88
CA ILE A 338 3.53 -10.83 -2.62
C ILE A 338 4.54 -10.24 -1.63
N PRO A 339 5.71 -10.87 -1.33
CA PRO A 339 6.68 -10.30 -0.40
C PRO A 339 7.23 -8.95 -0.89
N PHE A 340 7.46 -8.82 -2.20
CA PHE A 340 7.92 -7.56 -2.80
C PHE A 340 6.90 -6.43 -2.59
N ILE A 341 5.61 -6.73 -2.74
CA ILE A 341 4.54 -5.76 -2.47
C ILE A 341 4.52 -5.39 -0.99
N SER A 342 4.65 -6.37 -0.09
CA SER A 342 4.65 -6.14 1.35
C SER A 342 5.80 -5.25 1.80
N VAL A 343 7.02 -5.49 1.32
CA VAL A 343 8.20 -4.67 1.67
C VAL A 343 8.09 -3.26 1.10
N MET A 344 7.61 -3.09 -0.13
CA MET A 344 7.42 -1.77 -0.73
C MET A 344 6.22 -1.01 -0.12
N ALA A 345 5.27 -1.72 0.47
CA ALA A 345 4.15 -1.17 1.22
C ALA A 345 4.41 -1.10 2.74
N GLU A 346 5.60 -1.49 3.20
CA GLU A 346 5.98 -1.49 4.60
C GLU A 346 6.08 -0.05 5.08
N ASP A 347 5.17 0.30 5.97
CA ASP A 347 5.05 1.63 6.52
C ASP A 347 5.92 1.69 7.77
N GLN A 348 7.16 2.16 7.60
CA GLN A 348 8.14 2.33 8.67
C GLN A 348 7.73 3.41 9.70
N THR A 349 6.46 3.80 9.78
CA THR A 349 5.94 4.78 10.74
C THR A 349 5.73 4.22 12.14
N ARG A 350 5.65 2.90 12.34
CA ARG A 350 5.51 2.29 13.67
C ARG A 350 6.57 1.23 13.91
N TYR A 351 7.09 1.19 15.13
CA TYR A 351 8.06 0.19 15.56
C TYR A 351 7.35 -1.01 16.20
N ASP A 352 7.77 -2.23 15.87
CA ASP A 352 7.29 -3.45 16.54
C ASP A 352 8.05 -3.64 17.85
N PHE A 353 7.52 -3.06 18.93
CA PHE A 353 8.13 -3.15 20.26
C PHE A 353 7.60 -4.36 21.02
N LYS A 354 8.52 -5.25 21.45
CA LYS A 354 8.22 -6.39 22.31
C LYS A 354 9.18 -6.42 23.49
N SER A 355 8.64 -6.37 24.70
CA SER A 355 9.39 -6.51 25.94
C SER A 355 8.53 -7.19 26.99
N GLU A 356 9.03 -8.30 27.57
CA GLU A 356 8.35 -9.07 28.61
C GLU A 356 8.21 -8.29 29.93
N GLN A 357 8.99 -7.22 30.12
CA GLN A 357 9.01 -6.40 31.34
C GLN A 357 8.61 -4.96 31.03
N THR A 358 7.34 -4.77 30.64
CA THR A 358 6.75 -3.45 30.38
C THR A 358 5.57 -3.20 31.31
N VAL A 359 5.59 -2.08 32.00
CA VAL A 359 4.48 -1.58 32.82
C VAL A 359 3.88 -0.37 32.13
N TYR A 360 2.61 -0.46 31.77
CA TYR A 360 1.87 0.70 31.26
C TYR A 360 1.27 1.48 32.43
N GLU A 361 1.47 2.79 32.41
CA GLU A 361 1.03 3.70 33.46
C GLU A 361 0.26 4.88 32.87
N ASP A 362 -0.72 5.38 33.63
CA ASP A 362 -1.47 6.57 33.26
C ASP A 362 -0.77 7.81 33.83
N LEU A 363 -0.28 8.67 32.94
CA LEU A 363 0.37 9.94 33.25
C LEU A 363 -0.38 11.10 32.57
N SER A 364 -1.65 10.91 32.21
CA SER A 364 -2.44 11.87 31.44
C SER A 364 -2.53 13.26 32.09
N GLU A 365 -2.53 13.33 33.43
CA GLU A 365 -2.52 14.59 34.17
C GLU A 365 -1.30 15.46 33.86
N HIS A 366 -0.13 14.86 33.62
CA HIS A 366 1.08 15.60 33.26
C HIS A 366 1.05 16.15 31.83
N PHE A 367 0.27 15.55 30.94
CA PHE A 367 0.29 15.89 29.51
C PHE A 367 -0.64 17.04 29.14
N ALA A 368 -1.47 17.56 30.07
CA ALA A 368 -2.23 18.81 29.92
C ALA A 368 -2.93 19.03 28.54
N GLY A 369 -3.39 17.96 27.89
CA GLY A 369 -4.06 18.00 26.58
C GLY A 369 -3.16 17.80 25.35
N PHE A 370 -1.85 17.60 25.51
CA PHE A 370 -0.96 17.17 24.42
C PHE A 370 -1.17 15.69 24.08
N GLU A 371 -1.19 15.37 22.78
CA GLU A 371 -1.04 13.99 22.35
C GLU A 371 0.43 13.59 22.42
N GLY A 372 0.79 12.66 23.29
CA GLY A 372 2.19 12.30 23.48
C GLY A 372 2.39 10.96 24.17
N SER A 373 3.65 10.63 24.40
CA SER A 373 4.09 9.45 25.14
C SER A 373 5.28 9.80 26.03
N PHE A 374 5.36 9.11 27.17
CA PHE A 374 6.53 9.07 28.03
C PHE A 374 7.00 7.62 28.09
N VAL A 375 8.28 7.40 27.85
CA VAL A 375 8.95 6.10 28.01
C VAL A 375 10.06 6.28 29.02
N LEU A 376 10.11 5.42 30.03
CA LEU A 376 11.18 5.33 31.01
C LEU A 376 11.70 3.90 31.05
N TYR A 377 13.00 3.73 31.10
CA TYR A 377 13.65 2.44 31.34
C TYR A 377 14.52 2.52 32.58
N ASP A 378 14.24 1.65 33.54
CA ASP A 378 14.99 1.47 34.77
C ASP A 378 16.06 0.40 34.55
N MET A 379 17.34 0.80 34.61
CA MET A 379 18.46 -0.08 34.29
C MET A 379 18.68 -1.19 35.32
N GLN A 380 18.44 -0.93 36.61
CA GLN A 380 18.60 -1.91 37.67
C GLN A 380 17.45 -2.92 37.68
N ALA A 381 16.22 -2.46 37.44
CA ALA A 381 15.04 -3.31 37.39
C ALA A 381 14.83 -4.03 36.04
N ASP A 382 15.59 -3.64 35.00
CA ASP A 382 15.44 -4.08 33.60
C ASP A 382 14.01 -3.88 33.05
N GLN A 383 13.32 -2.83 33.50
CA GLN A 383 11.88 -2.64 33.27
C GLN A 383 11.58 -1.34 32.52
N TYR A 384 10.69 -1.45 31.53
CA TYR A 384 10.09 -0.29 30.86
C TYR A 384 8.83 0.17 31.60
N ARG A 385 8.66 1.49 31.71
CA ARG A 385 7.43 2.14 32.16
C ARG A 385 6.96 3.10 31.07
N ILE A 386 5.76 2.90 30.56
CA ILE A 386 5.29 3.58 29.35
C ILE A 386 3.92 4.21 29.59
N TYR A 387 3.80 5.49 29.29
CA TYR A 387 2.53 6.17 29.08
C TYR A 387 2.25 6.27 27.57
N ASN A 388 1.03 5.88 27.18
CA ASN A 388 0.53 5.87 25.81
C ASN A 388 1.31 4.97 24.83
N GLU A 389 1.03 3.67 24.89
CA GLU A 389 1.64 2.63 24.03
C GLU A 389 1.58 2.98 22.53
N ASN A 390 0.42 3.42 22.06
CA ASN A 390 0.22 3.71 20.64
C ASN A 390 1.13 4.84 20.15
N LYS A 391 1.43 5.83 20.99
CA LYS A 391 2.35 6.92 20.63
C LYS A 391 3.81 6.57 20.94
N SER A 392 4.06 5.67 21.89
CA SER A 392 5.42 5.25 22.25
C SER A 392 6.14 4.52 21.11
N ILE A 393 5.38 3.82 20.25
CA ILE A 393 5.88 3.10 19.07
C ILE A 393 5.77 3.90 17.76
N LEU A 394 5.18 5.09 17.79
CA LEU A 394 5.02 5.92 16.59
C LEU A 394 6.33 6.65 16.28
N ARG A 395 6.89 6.40 15.11
CA ARG A 395 8.09 7.07 14.62
C ARG A 395 7.73 8.45 14.08
N VAL A 396 8.33 9.48 14.68
CA VAL A 396 8.23 10.88 14.23
C VAL A 396 9.62 11.47 14.03
N SER A 397 9.70 12.69 13.47
CA SER A 397 11.01 13.30 13.23
C SER A 397 11.73 13.56 14.56
N PRO A 398 13.03 13.23 14.67
CA PRO A 398 13.78 13.43 15.91
C PRO A 398 14.18 14.89 16.17
N ASP A 399 14.18 15.73 15.13
CA ASP A 399 14.66 17.10 15.16
C ASP A 399 16.04 17.20 15.84
N SER A 400 16.19 18.11 16.81
CA SER A 400 17.46 18.38 17.47
C SER A 400 17.94 17.26 18.38
N THR A 401 17.14 16.23 18.69
CA THR A 401 17.61 15.07 19.45
C THR A 401 18.62 14.23 18.66
N TYR A 402 18.54 14.27 17.33
CA TYR A 402 19.48 13.56 16.45
C TYR A 402 20.92 14.07 16.56
N LYS A 403 21.14 15.30 17.06
CA LYS A 403 22.46 15.92 17.22
C LYS A 403 23.40 15.10 18.10
N ILE A 404 22.87 14.32 19.05
CA ILE A 404 23.65 13.36 19.87
C ILE A 404 24.43 12.42 18.96
N TYR A 405 23.77 11.85 17.96
CA TYR A 405 24.33 10.84 17.08
C TYR A 405 25.18 11.45 15.96
N ILE A 406 24.78 12.59 15.38
CA ILE A 406 25.64 13.32 14.42
C ILE A 406 26.99 13.69 15.08
N ALA A 407 26.97 14.17 16.32
CA ALA A 407 28.20 14.50 17.05
C ALA A 407 29.11 13.27 17.20
N LEU A 408 28.53 12.13 17.57
CA LEU A 408 29.25 10.87 17.71
C LEU A 408 29.87 10.44 16.37
N PHE A 409 29.10 10.48 15.30
CA PHE A 409 29.57 10.10 13.97
C PHE A 409 30.67 11.04 13.45
N ALA A 410 30.56 12.35 13.72
CA ALA A 410 31.59 13.31 13.35
C ALA A 410 32.92 13.06 14.08
N LEU A 411 32.87 12.62 15.34
CA LEU A 411 34.06 12.20 16.09
C LEU A 411 34.64 10.89 15.53
N GLU A 412 33.80 9.89 15.24
CA GLU A 412 34.24 8.61 14.66
C GLU A 412 34.88 8.76 13.28
N SER A 413 34.32 9.63 12.44
CA SER A 413 34.87 9.99 11.13
C SER A 413 36.07 10.94 11.20
N ASN A 414 36.49 11.37 12.39
CA ASN A 414 37.54 12.38 12.61
C ASN A 414 37.29 13.72 11.89
N VAL A 415 36.02 14.08 11.66
CA VAL A 415 35.61 15.39 11.14
C VAL A 415 35.90 16.49 12.15
N ILE A 416 35.73 16.17 13.44
CA ILE A 416 36.11 16.98 14.59
C ILE A 416 36.83 16.12 15.62
N THR A 417 37.57 16.75 16.53
CA THR A 417 38.00 16.12 17.79
C THR A 417 37.41 16.91 18.96
N ARG A 418 37.52 16.38 20.18
CA ARG A 418 37.09 17.08 21.39
C ARG A 418 37.73 18.47 21.49
N GLU A 419 39.05 18.54 21.28
CA GLU A 419 39.87 19.75 21.39
C GLU A 419 39.71 20.66 20.17
N HIS A 420 39.49 20.08 18.99
CA HIS A 420 39.35 20.79 17.72
C HIS A 420 37.96 20.58 17.13
N SER A 421 36.97 21.22 17.77
CA SER A 421 35.57 21.16 17.34
C SER A 421 35.00 22.52 16.89
N THR A 422 35.82 23.57 16.83
CA THR A 422 35.36 24.91 16.42
C THR A 422 35.12 25.00 14.92
N LEU A 423 33.90 25.38 14.52
CA LEU A 423 33.55 25.72 13.15
C LEU A 423 33.29 27.23 13.05
N LYS A 424 33.78 27.82 11.95
CA LYS A 424 33.62 29.25 11.67
C LYS A 424 32.22 29.53 11.16
N TRP A 425 31.59 30.57 11.71
CA TRP A 425 30.33 31.07 11.20
C TRP A 425 30.54 31.77 9.86
N ASN A 426 29.61 31.53 8.92
CA ASN A 426 29.71 32.01 7.55
C ASN A 426 29.09 33.41 7.33
N GLY A 427 28.68 34.09 8.40
CA GLY A 427 28.07 35.42 8.34
C GLY A 427 26.56 35.43 8.04
N ILE A 428 25.92 34.27 7.86
CA ILE A 428 24.46 34.19 7.67
C ILE A 428 23.75 34.50 8.99
N GLN A 429 22.89 35.52 8.98
CA GLN A 429 22.11 35.91 10.14
C GLN A 429 20.97 34.93 10.40
N TYR A 430 20.92 34.36 11.59
CA TYR A 430 19.87 33.49 12.10
C TYR A 430 19.03 34.23 13.16
N PRO A 431 17.78 33.79 13.43
CA PRO A 431 16.88 34.42 14.39
C PRO A 431 17.37 34.42 15.84
N TYR A 432 18.35 33.57 16.16
CA TYR A 432 18.92 33.43 17.49
C TYR A 432 20.34 33.98 17.51
N ASP A 433 20.62 34.99 18.34
CA ASP A 433 21.97 35.57 18.46
C ASP A 433 23.02 34.52 18.84
N ALA A 434 22.61 33.51 19.63
CA ALA A 434 23.42 32.37 19.98
C ALA A 434 23.85 31.51 18.75
N TRP A 435 23.37 31.77 17.55
CA TRP A 435 23.77 31.08 16.32
C TRP A 435 24.70 31.92 15.43
N ASN A 436 24.85 33.22 15.69
CA ASN A 436 25.49 34.19 14.79
C ASN A 436 26.97 34.44 15.08
N MET A 437 27.74 33.38 15.33
CA MET A 437 29.18 33.44 15.64
C MET A 437 29.79 32.03 15.68
N ASP A 438 31.12 31.93 15.74
CA ASP A 438 31.85 30.66 15.76
C ASP A 438 31.42 29.75 16.92
N ARG A 439 31.38 28.44 16.67
CA ARG A 439 30.86 27.45 17.63
C ARG A 439 31.77 26.24 17.73
N ASN A 440 31.99 25.78 18.96
CA ASN A 440 32.52 24.45 19.24
C ASN A 440 31.36 23.47 19.55
N LEU A 441 31.68 22.17 19.66
CA LEU A 441 30.67 21.13 19.86
C LEU A 441 29.81 21.37 21.10
N PHE A 442 30.41 21.77 22.23
CA PHE A 442 29.72 21.96 23.50
C PHE A 442 28.69 23.09 23.43
N ILE A 443 29.09 24.25 22.92
CA ILE A 443 28.20 25.41 22.78
C ILE A 443 27.13 25.13 21.73
N ALA A 444 27.49 24.48 20.61
CA ALA A 444 26.56 24.12 19.57
C ALA A 444 25.47 23.14 20.07
N MET A 445 25.85 22.16 20.89
CA MET A 445 24.90 21.22 21.49
C MET A 445 23.94 21.93 22.44
N HIS A 446 24.48 22.77 23.33
CA HIS A 446 23.71 23.50 24.34
C HIS A 446 22.69 24.47 23.73
N HIS A 447 23.10 25.28 22.75
CA HIS A 447 22.22 26.22 22.04
C HIS A 447 21.56 25.63 20.79
N SER A 448 21.65 24.31 20.63
CA SER A 448 21.09 23.56 19.52
C SER A 448 21.33 24.17 18.13
N VAL A 449 22.55 24.62 17.85
CA VAL A 449 22.90 25.39 16.64
C VAL A 449 22.79 24.54 15.37
N ASN A 450 21.70 24.67 14.59
CA ASN A 450 21.45 23.78 13.43
C ASN A 450 22.58 23.78 12.40
N TRP A 451 23.08 24.96 12.01
CA TRP A 451 24.08 25.07 10.95
C TRP A 451 25.37 24.31 11.28
N TYR A 452 25.73 24.21 12.56
CA TYR A 452 26.93 23.49 13.01
C TYR A 452 26.81 22.00 12.68
N PHE A 453 25.69 21.37 13.07
CA PHE A 453 25.45 19.95 12.81
C PHE A 453 25.14 19.65 11.34
N GLN A 454 24.57 20.61 10.62
CA GLN A 454 24.42 20.54 9.16
C GLN A 454 25.78 20.57 8.44
N ASP A 455 26.75 21.32 8.96
CA ASP A 455 28.10 21.33 8.41
C ASP A 455 28.85 20.03 8.74
N LEU A 456 28.66 19.48 9.95
CA LEU A 456 29.18 18.15 10.30
C LEU A 456 28.62 17.06 9.37
N ASP A 457 27.30 17.03 9.15
CA ASP A 457 26.64 16.08 8.26
C ASP A 457 27.21 16.15 6.83
N LYS A 458 27.43 17.36 6.29
CA LYS A 458 28.03 17.56 4.96
C LYS A 458 29.47 17.04 4.85
N ARG A 459 30.22 17.05 5.95
CA ARG A 459 31.63 16.60 5.99
C ARG A 459 31.77 15.10 6.17
N ILE A 460 30.75 14.42 6.70
CA ILE A 460 30.69 12.97 6.80
C ILE A 460 30.26 12.40 5.44
N GLN A 461 30.92 11.35 4.94
CA GLN A 461 30.52 10.76 3.68
C GLN A 461 29.14 10.10 3.81
N ARG A 462 28.29 10.26 2.79
CA ARG A 462 26.91 9.74 2.82
C ARG A 462 26.83 8.24 3.10
N ASN A 463 27.76 7.44 2.55
CA ASN A 463 27.81 6.01 2.78
C ASN A 463 28.15 5.67 4.24
N ASP A 464 29.08 6.42 4.85
CA ASP A 464 29.45 6.26 6.25
C ASP A 464 28.29 6.64 7.16
N MET A 465 27.59 7.75 6.87
CA MET A 465 26.39 8.16 7.59
C MET A 465 25.30 7.07 7.56
N GLN A 466 25.02 6.53 6.38
CA GLN A 466 24.05 5.43 6.25
C GLN A 466 24.50 4.16 7.00
N ALA A 467 25.80 3.86 6.98
CA ALA A 467 26.37 2.72 7.69
C ALA A 467 26.25 2.90 9.22
N PHE A 468 26.55 4.10 9.74
CA PHE A 468 26.39 4.42 11.15
C PHE A 468 24.93 4.31 11.61
N LEU A 469 23.97 4.87 10.86
CA LEU A 469 22.54 4.74 11.19
C LEU A 469 22.08 3.28 11.23
N LYS A 470 22.57 2.45 10.30
CA LYS A 470 22.30 1.01 10.30
C LYS A 470 22.96 0.30 11.48
N GLN A 471 24.21 0.65 11.80
CA GLN A 471 24.96 0.06 12.91
C GLN A 471 24.26 0.29 14.25
N ILE A 472 23.75 1.49 14.49
CA ILE A 472 23.06 1.81 15.76
C ILE A 472 21.57 1.46 15.75
N GLY A 473 21.02 1.01 14.61
CA GLY A 473 19.60 0.70 14.47
C GLY A 473 18.69 1.92 14.59
N TYR A 474 19.07 3.07 14.02
CA TYR A 474 18.33 4.33 14.19
C TYR A 474 17.01 4.37 13.40
N GLY A 475 15.89 4.04 14.06
CA GLY A 475 14.56 4.28 13.53
C GLY A 475 14.35 3.68 12.14
N ASN A 476 13.87 4.51 11.21
CA ASN A 476 13.66 4.11 9.81
C ASN A 476 14.93 4.21 8.93
N THR A 477 16.02 4.80 9.43
CA THR A 477 17.30 5.02 8.71
C THR A 477 17.19 5.79 7.37
N ASP A 478 16.10 6.52 7.14
CA ASP A 478 15.79 7.13 5.85
C ASP A 478 16.45 8.52 5.67
N LEU A 479 17.42 8.57 4.76
CA LEU A 479 18.19 9.77 4.38
C LEU A 479 17.66 10.48 3.11
N SER A 480 16.48 10.11 2.60
CA SER A 480 15.92 10.65 1.34
C SER A 480 15.58 12.14 1.40
N GLY A 481 15.38 12.70 2.59
CA GLY A 481 15.05 14.10 2.87
C GLY A 481 16.15 15.13 2.59
N GLY A 482 17.33 14.68 2.16
CA GLY A 482 18.43 15.55 1.73
C GLY A 482 19.45 15.87 2.82
N ILE A 483 20.71 16.03 2.41
CA ILE A 483 21.87 16.29 3.29
C ILE A 483 21.61 17.55 4.12
N GLY A 484 21.79 17.45 5.44
CA GLY A 484 21.56 18.54 6.38
C GLY A 484 20.10 18.74 6.79
N GLN A 485 19.14 18.01 6.20
CA GLN A 485 17.71 18.28 6.36
C GLN A 485 16.88 17.06 6.75
N TYR A 486 17.36 15.85 6.45
CA TYR A 486 16.59 14.60 6.63
C TYR A 486 16.08 14.37 8.07
N TRP A 487 16.66 14.99 9.10
CA TRP A 487 16.26 14.86 10.50
C TRP A 487 15.39 16.01 11.03
N ILE A 488 15.12 17.06 10.24
CA ILE A 488 14.33 18.24 10.65
C ILE A 488 12.98 18.16 9.95
N GLU A 489 11.97 17.66 10.64
CA GLU A 489 10.62 17.46 10.09
C GLU A 489 10.61 16.85 8.67
N SER A 490 11.43 15.81 8.47
CA SER A 490 11.73 15.23 7.16
C SER A 490 11.72 13.69 7.20
N SER A 491 12.51 13.02 6.35
CA SER A 491 12.44 11.58 6.10
C SER A 491 12.84 10.70 7.28
N LEU A 492 13.85 11.10 8.07
CA LEU A 492 14.36 10.32 9.19
C LEU A 492 13.37 10.40 10.36
N LYS A 493 12.95 9.23 10.85
CA LYS A 493 11.99 9.11 11.94
C LYS A 493 12.39 8.02 12.93
N ILE A 494 12.06 8.24 14.20
CA ILE A 494 12.33 7.33 15.32
C ILE A 494 11.21 7.44 16.37
N SER A 495 10.87 6.34 17.03
CA SER A 495 9.83 6.32 18.06
C SER A 495 10.39 6.58 19.47
N PRO A 496 9.55 7.01 20.44
CA PRO A 496 9.97 7.18 21.82
C PRO A 496 10.65 5.95 22.45
N VAL A 497 10.16 4.74 22.20
CA VAL A 497 10.81 3.51 22.72
C VAL A 497 12.17 3.28 22.09
N GLU A 498 12.31 3.52 20.78
CA GLU A 498 13.60 3.41 20.08
C GLU A 498 14.60 4.44 20.60
N GLN A 499 14.18 5.68 20.92
CA GLN A 499 15.05 6.69 21.53
C GLN A 499 15.62 6.20 22.86
N VAL A 500 14.80 5.59 23.73
CA VAL A 500 15.26 5.03 25.01
C VAL A 500 16.21 3.86 24.81
N GLN A 501 15.91 2.95 23.89
CA GLN A 501 16.79 1.82 23.54
C GLN A 501 18.15 2.32 23.04
N LEU A 502 18.15 3.31 22.14
CA LEU A 502 19.38 3.89 21.60
C LEU A 502 20.16 4.68 22.66
N LEU A 503 19.49 5.37 23.59
CA LEU A 503 20.15 6.06 24.70
C LEU A 503 20.83 5.08 25.65
N LYS A 504 20.18 3.95 25.98
CA LYS A 504 20.78 2.86 26.77
C LYS A 504 22.01 2.29 26.06
N ALA A 505 21.89 2.00 24.77
CA ALA A 505 22.98 1.45 23.97
C ALA A 505 24.14 2.46 23.79
N PHE A 506 23.83 3.74 23.62
CA PHE A 506 24.80 4.85 23.62
C PHE A 506 25.54 4.93 24.95
N TYR A 507 24.80 4.92 26.05
CA TYR A 507 25.37 5.06 27.38
C TYR A 507 26.28 3.88 27.77
N THR A 508 25.90 2.67 27.41
CA THR A 508 26.68 1.45 27.65
C THR A 508 27.69 1.14 26.55
N ASN A 509 27.80 2.01 25.53
CA ASN A 509 28.62 1.84 24.33
C ASN A 509 28.44 0.46 23.63
N GLN A 510 27.22 -0.07 23.59
CA GLN A 510 26.90 -1.32 22.90
C GLN A 510 27.16 -1.26 21.39
N PHE A 511 27.27 -0.05 20.82
CA PHE A 511 27.58 0.16 19.42
C PHE A 511 29.03 -0.17 19.05
N GLY A 512 29.94 -0.23 20.03
CA GLY A 512 31.36 -0.51 19.80
C GLY A 512 32.16 0.68 19.24
N PHE A 513 31.76 1.91 19.57
CA PHE A 513 32.50 3.13 19.21
C PHE A 513 33.66 3.40 20.17
N LYS A 514 34.53 4.36 19.86
CA LYS A 514 35.66 4.70 20.75
C LYS A 514 35.13 5.33 22.03
N GLU A 515 35.50 4.78 23.19
CA GLU A 515 35.06 5.25 24.52
C GLU A 515 35.22 6.76 24.70
N LYS A 516 36.37 7.32 24.28
CA LYS A 516 36.61 8.77 24.36
C LYS A 516 35.62 9.62 23.56
N HIS A 517 35.08 9.10 22.46
CA HIS A 517 34.09 9.79 21.64
C HIS A 517 32.71 9.74 22.28
N VAL A 518 32.30 8.56 22.75
CA VAL A 518 31.06 8.39 23.53
C VAL A 518 31.08 9.29 24.76
N GLN A 519 32.16 9.28 25.54
CA GLN A 519 32.31 10.15 26.70
C GLN A 519 32.24 11.64 26.32
N THR A 520 32.85 12.03 25.19
CA THR A 520 32.77 13.43 24.73
C THR A 520 31.33 13.84 24.43
N VAL A 521 30.54 12.99 23.80
CA VAL A 521 29.12 13.30 23.57
C VAL A 521 28.33 13.31 24.88
N LYS A 522 28.58 12.38 25.81
CA LYS A 522 27.95 12.38 27.15
C LYS A 522 28.17 13.71 27.88
N ASP A 523 29.40 14.22 27.86
CA ASP A 523 29.74 15.51 28.48
C ASP A 523 28.97 16.67 27.83
N THR A 524 28.72 16.63 26.52
CA THR A 524 28.02 17.72 25.81
C THR A 524 26.52 17.78 26.09
N ILE A 525 25.91 16.68 26.58
CA ILE A 525 24.49 16.60 26.91
C ILE A 525 24.21 16.64 28.41
N ARG A 526 25.24 16.83 29.24
CA ARG A 526 25.09 17.03 30.68
C ARG A 526 24.43 18.38 30.94
N LEU A 527 23.31 18.38 31.64
CA LEU A 527 22.49 19.57 31.86
C LEU A 527 22.66 20.13 33.27
N GLU A 528 22.51 19.29 34.28
CA GLU A 528 22.55 19.70 35.68
C GLU A 528 22.98 18.55 36.59
N GLU A 529 23.61 18.90 37.72
CA GLU A 529 23.91 17.97 38.81
C GLU A 529 23.44 18.57 40.13
N LYS A 530 22.53 17.87 40.83
CA LYS A 530 21.90 18.30 42.10
C LYS A 530 21.94 17.15 43.10
N ALA A 531 22.47 17.40 44.30
CA ALA A 531 22.48 16.42 45.41
C ALA A 531 23.04 15.02 45.06
N GLY A 532 23.96 14.94 44.09
CA GLY A 532 24.53 13.66 43.60
C GLY A 532 23.66 12.92 42.57
N VAL A 533 22.64 13.58 42.03
CA VAL A 533 21.85 13.16 40.88
C VAL A 533 22.23 14.02 39.67
N GLN A 534 22.63 13.39 38.58
CA GLN A 534 23.01 14.07 37.33
C GLN A 534 21.95 13.86 36.26
N LEU A 535 21.42 14.96 35.73
CA LEU A 535 20.53 14.99 34.58
C LEU A 535 21.32 15.27 33.31
N SER A 536 21.18 14.39 32.33
CA SER A 536 21.71 14.56 30.98
C SER A 536 20.57 14.43 29.97
N GLY A 537 20.53 15.26 28.93
CA GLY A 537 19.47 15.18 27.94
C GLY A 537 19.57 16.18 26.81
N LYS A 538 18.64 16.05 25.87
CA LYS A 538 18.54 16.93 24.70
C LYS A 538 17.09 17.18 24.31
N THR A 539 16.77 18.45 24.10
CA THR A 539 15.49 18.91 23.54
C THR A 539 15.45 18.82 22.02
N GLY A 540 14.24 18.66 21.46
CA GLY A 540 13.95 18.78 20.04
C GLY A 540 12.62 19.49 19.80
N THR A 541 12.58 20.38 18.81
CA THR A 541 11.37 21.13 18.46
C THR A 541 11.24 21.16 16.94
N GLY A 542 10.17 20.56 16.43
CA GLY A 542 9.83 20.48 15.03
C GLY A 542 8.80 21.55 14.65
N ALA A 543 9.15 22.36 13.65
CA ALA A 543 8.34 23.47 13.19
C ALA A 543 8.03 23.34 11.70
N VAL A 544 6.74 23.39 11.34
CA VAL A 544 6.25 23.27 9.95
C VAL A 544 5.33 24.45 9.64
N ASN A 545 5.60 25.15 8.54
CA ASN A 545 4.80 26.30 8.07
C ASN A 545 4.56 27.35 9.19
N ASN A 546 5.60 27.65 9.95
CA ASN A 546 5.66 28.55 11.11
C ASN A 546 4.83 28.11 12.32
N LYS A 547 4.45 26.84 12.40
CA LYS A 547 3.77 26.25 13.55
C LYS A 547 4.65 25.22 14.22
N ASN A 548 4.72 25.24 15.55
CA ASN A 548 5.51 24.26 16.30
C ASN A 548 4.61 23.07 16.64
N ILE A 549 4.88 21.90 16.06
CA ILE A 549 3.96 20.75 16.07
C ILE A 549 4.51 19.52 16.78
N ASN A 550 5.81 19.50 17.08
CA ASN A 550 6.51 18.32 17.57
C ASN A 550 7.53 18.75 18.63
N GLY A 551 7.42 18.17 19.83
CA GLY A 551 8.29 18.46 20.96
C GLY A 551 8.90 17.19 21.52
N TRP A 552 10.22 17.24 21.78
CA TRP A 552 11.00 16.14 22.32
C TRP A 552 11.82 16.58 23.52
N PHE A 553 11.91 15.70 24.51
CA PHE A 553 13.00 15.69 25.47
C PHE A 553 13.41 14.25 25.76
N ILE A 554 14.68 13.94 25.50
CA ILE A 554 15.23 12.60 25.69
C ILE A 554 16.50 12.70 26.53
N GLY A 555 16.82 11.66 27.29
CA GLY A 555 18.01 11.69 28.13
C GLY A 555 18.08 10.56 29.14
N TYR A 556 18.91 10.78 30.16
CA TYR A 556 19.05 9.87 31.28
C TYR A 556 19.38 10.61 32.57
N VAL A 557 19.00 10.00 33.68
CA VAL A 557 19.33 10.44 35.04
C VAL A 557 20.26 9.42 35.68
N GLU A 558 21.43 9.88 36.12
CA GLU A 558 22.38 9.07 36.90
C GLU A 558 22.20 9.40 38.38
N THR A 559 21.86 8.38 39.16
CA THR A 559 21.83 8.44 40.63
C THR A 559 23.02 7.63 41.19
N LYS A 560 23.17 7.59 42.51
CA LYS A 560 24.22 6.78 43.15
C LYS A 560 24.09 5.28 42.90
N GLU A 561 22.87 4.78 42.71
CA GLU A 561 22.58 3.35 42.70
C GLU A 561 22.01 2.87 41.36
N ASN A 562 21.49 3.77 40.53
CA ASN A 562 20.79 3.41 39.30
C ASN A 562 20.90 4.48 38.20
N THR A 563 20.66 4.07 36.96
CA THR A 563 20.54 4.95 35.79
C THR A 563 19.18 4.76 35.14
N TYR A 564 18.46 5.86 34.91
CA TYR A 564 17.15 5.86 34.29
C TYR A 564 17.20 6.52 32.92
N PHE A 565 16.70 5.87 31.89
CA PHE A 565 16.66 6.41 30.52
C PHE A 565 15.24 6.82 30.17
N PHE A 566 15.07 7.99 29.56
CA PHE A 566 13.74 8.48 29.25
C PHE A 566 13.63 9.10 27.85
N ALA A 567 12.42 9.08 27.32
CA ALA A 567 12.03 9.86 26.15
C ALA A 567 10.59 10.33 26.29
N THR A 568 10.38 11.63 26.10
CA THR A 568 9.06 12.25 26.03
C THR A 568 8.88 12.85 24.65
N ASN A 569 7.79 12.49 23.99
CA ASN A 569 7.32 13.15 22.79
C ASN A 569 5.93 13.72 23.01
N ILE A 570 5.71 14.95 22.55
CA ILE A 570 4.41 15.61 22.51
C ILE A 570 4.17 16.17 21.11
N GLN A 571 2.90 16.14 20.68
CA GLN A 571 2.46 16.62 19.39
C GLN A 571 1.14 17.39 19.54
N ASN A 572 1.00 18.48 18.80
CA ASN A 572 -0.24 19.26 18.68
C ASN A 572 -0.27 20.02 17.34
N GLU A 573 -1.36 20.73 17.04
CA GLU A 573 -1.50 21.52 15.81
C GLU A 573 -0.59 22.76 15.76
N ASP A 574 -0.20 23.28 16.93
CA ASP A 574 0.72 24.41 17.11
C ASP A 574 1.21 24.48 18.57
N ASN A 575 2.10 25.43 18.88
CA ASN A 575 2.60 25.74 20.23
C ASN A 575 3.18 24.52 20.98
N THR A 576 3.81 23.59 20.27
CA THR A 576 4.41 22.38 20.85
C THR A 576 5.93 22.49 20.81
N TYR A 577 6.56 22.46 21.98
CA TYR A 577 7.99 22.74 22.12
C TYR A 577 8.74 21.65 22.89
N GLY A 578 10.03 21.52 22.63
CA GLY A 578 10.92 20.62 23.39
C GLY A 578 11.09 21.06 24.85
N SER A 579 11.00 22.36 25.13
CA SER A 579 10.95 22.88 26.51
C SER A 579 9.77 22.33 27.31
N MET A 580 8.58 22.32 26.71
CA MET A 580 7.37 21.76 27.33
C MET A 580 7.49 20.24 27.54
N ALA A 581 8.06 19.52 26.56
CA ALA A 581 8.36 18.09 26.72
C ALA A 581 9.32 17.85 27.90
N ALA A 582 10.29 18.74 28.11
CA ALA A 582 11.21 18.69 29.24
C ALA A 582 10.51 19.00 30.56
N GLU A 583 9.65 20.02 30.62
CA GLU A 583 8.85 20.33 31.83
C GLU A 583 7.98 19.15 32.26
N ILE A 584 7.29 18.50 31.30
CA ILE A 584 6.51 17.29 31.54
C ILE A 584 7.39 16.18 32.10
N THR A 585 8.54 15.93 31.48
CA THR A 585 9.50 14.90 31.93
C THR A 585 9.98 15.18 33.35
N LEU A 586 10.40 16.41 33.65
CA LEU A 586 10.91 16.78 34.97
C LEU A 586 9.81 16.70 36.03
N SER A 587 8.55 16.99 35.69
CA SER A 587 7.42 16.75 36.58
C SER A 587 7.28 15.26 36.91
N ILE A 588 7.27 14.39 35.89
CA ILE A 588 7.14 12.95 36.06
C ILE A 588 8.31 12.37 36.87
N LEU A 589 9.54 12.79 36.58
CA LEU A 589 10.73 12.31 37.28
C LEU A 589 10.75 12.73 38.77
N ARG A 590 10.27 13.93 39.09
CA ARG A 590 10.11 14.40 40.48
C ARG A 590 9.06 13.59 41.23
N ASP A 591 7.91 13.34 40.62
CA ASP A 591 6.83 12.57 41.23
C ASP A 591 7.23 11.11 41.46
N LYS A 592 8.13 10.58 40.62
CA LYS A 592 8.74 9.26 40.79
C LYS A 592 9.91 9.23 41.77
N GLY A 593 10.34 10.39 42.30
CA GLY A 593 11.48 10.51 43.22
C GLY A 593 12.83 10.20 42.58
N ILE A 594 12.94 10.35 41.25
CA ILE A 594 14.17 10.04 40.48
C ILE A 594 15.07 11.28 40.36
N TYR A 595 14.50 12.48 40.24
CA TYR A 595 15.20 13.75 40.00
C TYR A 595 14.74 14.86 40.94
#